data_AF-A0A1Y3BDR8-F1
#
_entry.id   AF-A0A1Y3BDR8-F1
#
_cell.length_a   1.000
_cell.length_b   1.000
_cell.length_c   1.000
_cell.angle_alpha   90.00
_cell.angle_beta   90.00
_cell.angle_gamma   90.00
#
_symmetry.space_group_name_H-M   'P 1'
#
loop_
_entity.id
_entity.type
_entity.pdbx_description
1 polymer ?
#
loop_
_entity_poly.entity_id
_entity_poly.type
_entity_poly.pdbx_seq_one_letter_code
_entity_poly.pdbx_strand_id
1 'polypeptide(L)'
;MSSEDENFDEKTRRRIIDAKVKARPELDMCGWTKFNYAEKFDLNYRPDNCQRIRYDQVSTEEFIAKYEMKYRPIVITGVNDDNLKLMEKWNPERLAKKYRNQKFKCGEDNEGFSVKLKMKYFVHYMNNNNDDSPLYIFDSTFGE
;
A
#
# COMPACT_ATOMS: atom_id res chain seq x y z
N MET A 1 -25.88 -12.83 -8.16
CA MET A 1 -24.92 -12.89 -7.04
C MET A 1 -25.40 -14.00 -6.11
N SER A 2 -24.52 -14.86 -5.59
CA SER A 2 -24.97 -15.90 -4.66
C SER A 2 -25.24 -15.30 -3.27
N SER A 3 -26.07 -15.93 -2.44
CA SER A 3 -26.33 -15.49 -1.06
C SER A 3 -25.06 -15.47 -0.19
N GLU A 4 -24.04 -16.26 -0.56
CA GLU A 4 -22.74 -16.28 0.11
C GLU A 4 -21.89 -15.05 -0.25
N ASP A 5 -21.96 -14.60 -1.51
CA ASP A 5 -21.25 -13.40 -1.98
C ASP A 5 -21.80 -12.13 -1.30
N GLU A 6 -23.13 -12.01 -1.20
CA GLU A 6 -23.79 -10.88 -0.54
C GLU A 6 -23.41 -10.78 0.95
N ASN A 7 -23.37 -11.90 1.65
CA ASN A 7 -22.95 -11.95 3.06
C ASN A 7 -21.47 -11.59 3.23
N PHE A 8 -20.62 -12.03 2.30
CA PHE A 8 -19.21 -11.65 2.29
C PHE A 8 -19.03 -10.14 2.11
N ASP A 9 -19.76 -9.53 1.20
CA ASP A 9 -19.69 -8.09 0.91
C ASP A 9 -20.17 -7.25 2.10
N GLU A 10 -21.30 -7.62 2.73
CA GLU A 10 -21.80 -6.92 3.91
C GLU A 10 -20.77 -6.96 5.06
N LYS A 11 -20.21 -8.14 5.32
CA LYS A 11 -19.18 -8.33 6.33
C LYS A 11 -17.90 -7.55 6.00
N THR A 12 -17.51 -7.53 4.73
CA THR A 12 -16.32 -6.82 4.27
C THR A 12 -16.50 -5.32 4.46
N ARG A 13 -17.64 -4.76 4.04
CA ARG A 13 -17.99 -3.35 4.23
C ARG A 13 -17.92 -2.95 5.70
N ARG A 14 -18.49 -3.75 6.60
CA ARG A 14 -18.42 -3.49 8.05
C ARG A 14 -16.99 -3.44 8.56
N ARG A 15 -16.12 -4.36 8.14
CA ARG A 15 -14.71 -4.38 8.55
C ARG A 15 -13.91 -3.21 8.02
N ILE A 16 -14.21 -2.77 6.79
CA ILE A 16 -13.58 -1.58 6.21
C ILE A 16 -13.99 -0.33 6.98
N ILE A 17 -15.29 -0.16 7.27
CA ILE A 17 -15.79 0.99 8.06
C ILE A 17 -15.14 1.01 9.45
N ASP A 18 -15.12 -0.13 10.16
CA ASP A 18 -14.46 -0.24 11.47
C ASP A 18 -12.98 0.21 11.40
N ALA A 19 -12.27 -0.18 10.34
CA ALA A 19 -10.86 0.20 10.15
C ALA A 19 -10.71 1.69 9.81
N LYS A 20 -11.58 2.24 8.95
CA LYS A 20 -11.60 3.67 8.60
C LYS A 20 -11.79 4.55 9.83
N VAL A 21 -12.83 4.27 10.63
CA VAL A 21 -13.15 5.05 11.84
C VAL A 21 -12.00 5.02 12.85
N LYS A 22 -11.32 3.87 12.99
CA LYS A 22 -10.18 3.77 13.91
C LYS A 22 -8.93 4.47 13.39
N ALA A 23 -8.62 4.29 12.10
CA ALA A 23 -7.39 4.81 11.52
C ALA A 23 -7.43 6.32 11.29
N ARG A 24 -8.62 6.89 11.07
CA ARG A 24 -8.84 8.32 10.81
C ARG A 24 -10.12 8.81 11.51
N PRO A 25 -10.14 8.84 12.86
CA PRO A 25 -11.33 9.18 13.64
C PRO A 25 -11.80 10.63 13.47
N GLU A 26 -10.96 11.48 12.90
CA GLU A 26 -11.29 12.86 12.55
C GLU A 26 -12.11 12.99 11.25
N LEU A 27 -12.19 11.93 10.44
CA LEU A 27 -12.98 11.92 9.21
C LEU A 27 -14.40 11.42 9.48
N ASP A 28 -15.40 12.23 9.10
CA ASP A 28 -16.78 11.76 8.98
C ASP A 28 -16.98 10.89 7.72
N MET A 29 -18.20 10.36 7.51
CA MET A 29 -18.47 9.48 6.36
C MET A 29 -18.23 10.15 5.00
N CYS A 30 -18.43 11.47 4.89
CA CYS A 30 -18.22 12.22 3.65
C CYS A 30 -16.76 12.67 3.49
N GLY A 31 -16.02 12.76 4.60
CA GLY A 31 -14.64 13.23 4.66
C GLY A 31 -13.67 12.40 3.82
N TRP A 32 -13.96 11.11 3.61
CA TRP A 32 -13.17 10.22 2.78
C TRP A 32 -13.21 10.54 1.28
N THR A 33 -14.24 11.25 0.80
CA THR A 33 -14.47 11.53 -0.63
C THR A 33 -14.75 13.01 -0.92
N LYS A 34 -14.44 13.88 0.06
CA LYS A 34 -14.76 15.31 0.07
C LYS A 34 -14.26 16.05 -1.16
N PHE A 35 -13.07 15.71 -1.66
CA PHE A 35 -12.41 16.38 -2.78
C PHE A 35 -12.72 15.73 -4.13
N ASN A 36 -13.21 14.48 -4.13
CA ASN A 36 -13.50 13.68 -5.31
C ASN A 36 -12.26 13.52 -6.22
N TYR A 37 -11.12 13.18 -5.61
CA TYR A 37 -9.86 12.97 -6.34
C TYR A 37 -9.91 11.75 -7.26
N ALA A 38 -10.76 10.76 -6.97
CA ALA A 38 -11.00 9.65 -7.88
C ALA A 38 -11.35 10.10 -9.31
N GLU A 39 -12.09 11.20 -9.45
CA GLU A 39 -12.51 11.74 -10.75
C GLU A 39 -11.68 12.96 -11.19
N LYS A 40 -11.15 13.75 -10.24
CA LYS A 40 -10.57 15.07 -10.53
C LYS A 40 -9.05 15.11 -10.53
N PHE A 41 -8.37 14.17 -9.88
CA PHE A 41 -6.93 14.24 -9.67
C PHE A 41 -6.18 13.55 -10.81
N ASP A 42 -5.30 14.28 -11.50
CA ASP A 42 -4.48 13.72 -12.57
C ASP A 42 -3.27 12.94 -12.03
N LEU A 43 -3.29 11.62 -12.19
CA LEU A 43 -2.19 10.72 -11.80
C LEU A 43 -1.06 10.63 -12.84
N ASN A 44 -1.18 11.33 -13.98
CA ASN A 44 -0.18 11.31 -15.05
C ASN A 44 0.92 12.36 -14.88
N TYR A 45 0.73 13.38 -14.04
CA TYR A 45 1.78 14.36 -13.76
C TYR A 45 2.94 13.72 -12.97
N ARG A 46 4.05 13.44 -13.67
CA ARG A 46 5.21 12.72 -13.11
C ARG A 46 6.54 13.34 -13.60
N PRO A 47 6.86 14.58 -13.21
CA PRO A 47 8.17 15.14 -13.49
C PRO A 47 9.25 14.32 -12.79
N ASP A 48 10.29 13.95 -13.52
CA ASP A 48 11.40 13.15 -12.99
C ASP A 48 12.73 13.79 -13.39
N ASN A 49 13.49 14.19 -12.37
CA ASN A 49 14.85 14.73 -12.51
C ASN A 49 15.85 13.97 -11.62
N CYS A 50 15.45 12.81 -11.08
CA CYS A 50 16.30 12.07 -10.16
C CYS A 50 17.31 11.23 -10.95
N GLN A 51 18.58 11.35 -10.59
CA GLN A 51 19.64 10.56 -11.20
C GLN A 51 19.42 9.06 -10.91
N ARG A 52 19.86 8.22 -11.84
CA ARG A 52 19.83 6.76 -11.73
C ARG A 52 21.22 6.17 -11.82
N ILE A 53 21.48 5.13 -11.04
CA ILE A 53 22.64 4.25 -11.18
C ILE A 53 22.16 2.81 -11.27
N ARG A 54 22.90 1.94 -11.96
CA ARG A 54 22.68 0.50 -11.84
C ARG A 54 23.47 -0.05 -10.65
N TYR A 55 22.88 -1.00 -9.93
CA TYR A 55 23.49 -1.59 -8.73
C TYR A 55 24.82 -2.30 -9.01
N ASP A 56 25.01 -2.82 -10.23
CA ASP A 56 26.19 -3.58 -10.69
C ASP A 56 27.28 -2.70 -11.31
N GLN A 57 27.05 -1.40 -11.45
CA GLN A 57 27.97 -0.45 -12.09
C GLN A 57 28.70 0.46 -11.10
N VAL A 58 28.31 0.46 -9.83
CA VAL A 58 28.84 1.36 -8.79
C VAL A 58 29.25 0.52 -7.59
N SER A 59 30.51 0.64 -7.15
CA SER A 59 30.97 -0.05 -5.95
C SER A 59 30.37 0.57 -4.69
N THR A 60 30.38 -0.18 -3.58
CA THR A 60 29.91 0.32 -2.28
C THR A 60 30.65 1.59 -1.86
N GLU A 61 31.98 1.63 -2.01
CA GLU A 61 32.82 2.78 -1.65
C GLU A 61 32.49 4.00 -2.50
N GLU A 62 32.28 3.80 -3.81
CA GLU A 62 31.86 4.86 -4.70
C GLU A 62 30.47 5.38 -4.35
N PHE A 63 29.53 4.47 -4.01
CA PHE A 63 28.19 4.83 -3.59
C PHE A 63 28.20 5.70 -2.33
N ILE A 64 28.96 5.27 -1.32
CA ILE A 64 29.12 5.98 -0.04
C ILE A 64 29.68 7.39 -0.29
N ALA A 65 30.78 7.49 -1.02
CA ALA A 65 31.47 8.76 -1.25
C ALA A 65 30.67 9.76 -2.11
N LYS A 66 29.90 9.27 -3.09
CA LYS A 66 29.17 10.13 -4.04
C LYS A 66 27.73 10.44 -3.61
N TYR A 67 27.08 9.55 -2.86
CA TYR A 67 25.65 9.67 -2.54
C TYR A 67 25.38 9.67 -1.04
N GLU A 68 25.73 8.60 -0.32
CA GLU A 68 25.36 8.42 1.10
C GLU A 68 25.95 9.51 2.01
N MET A 69 27.28 9.69 2.01
CA MET A 69 27.96 10.70 2.83
C MET A 69 27.55 12.13 2.48
N LYS A 70 27.03 12.33 1.26
CA LYS A 70 26.58 13.63 0.76
C LYS A 70 25.09 13.84 0.93
N TYR A 71 24.36 12.88 1.52
CA TYR A 71 22.91 12.90 1.66
C TYR A 71 22.18 13.16 0.33
N ARG A 72 22.75 12.69 -0.79
CA ARG A 72 22.24 12.95 -2.14
C ARG A 72 21.28 11.83 -2.55
N PRO A 73 19.99 12.12 -2.82
CA PRO A 73 19.05 11.14 -3.32
C PRO A 73 19.47 10.57 -4.67
N ILE A 74 19.25 9.27 -4.87
CA ILE A 74 19.54 8.54 -6.09
C ILE A 74 18.57 7.36 -6.25
N VAL A 75 18.19 7.02 -7.47
CA VAL A 75 17.46 5.79 -7.77
C VAL A 75 18.45 4.68 -8.14
N ILE A 76 18.44 3.58 -7.38
CA ILE A 76 19.22 2.38 -7.71
C ILE A 76 18.36 1.44 -8.55
N THR A 77 18.85 1.13 -9.75
CA THR A 77 18.17 0.27 -10.73
C THR A 77 18.86 -1.08 -10.83
N GLY A 78 18.18 -2.08 -11.39
CA GLY A 78 18.74 -3.41 -11.64
C GLY A 78 18.67 -4.39 -10.46
N VAL A 79 18.34 -3.93 -9.24
CA VAL A 79 18.38 -4.73 -8.00
C VAL A 79 17.50 -6.00 -8.06
N ASN A 80 16.44 -5.97 -8.87
CA ASN A 80 15.48 -7.08 -9.00
C ASN A 80 15.40 -7.64 -10.44
N ASP A 81 16.35 -7.33 -11.33
CA ASP A 81 16.28 -7.77 -12.74
C ASP A 81 16.14 -9.31 -12.86
N ASP A 82 16.83 -10.06 -11.98
CA ASP A 82 16.77 -11.53 -11.97
C ASP A 82 15.64 -12.12 -11.09
N ASN A 83 14.83 -11.28 -10.43
CA ASN A 83 13.85 -11.72 -9.43
C ASN A 83 12.42 -11.84 -10.00
N LEU A 84 12.28 -12.55 -11.12
CA LEU A 84 10.98 -12.80 -11.77
C LEU A 84 9.95 -13.43 -10.80
N LYS A 85 10.42 -14.26 -9.85
CA LYS A 85 9.59 -14.90 -8.83
C LYS A 85 8.90 -13.89 -7.89
N LEU A 86 9.49 -12.72 -7.66
CA LEU A 86 8.88 -11.65 -6.85
C LEU A 86 7.63 -11.12 -7.57
N MET A 87 7.79 -10.71 -8.83
CA MET A 87 6.71 -10.15 -9.65
C MET A 87 5.57 -11.15 -9.84
N GLU A 88 5.90 -12.43 -10.03
CA GLU A 88 4.89 -13.48 -10.13
C GLU A 88 4.11 -13.69 -8.84
N LYS A 89 4.72 -13.55 -7.66
CA LYS A 89 4.09 -13.89 -6.37
C LYS A 89 3.37 -12.69 -5.74
N TRP A 90 3.86 -11.48 -5.98
CA TRP A 90 3.38 -10.25 -5.35
C TRP A 90 2.39 -9.54 -6.27
N ASN A 91 1.21 -10.13 -6.41
CA ASN A 91 0.07 -9.52 -7.09
C ASN A 91 -1.21 -9.66 -6.24
N PRO A 92 -2.22 -8.80 -6.43
CA PRO A 92 -3.41 -8.78 -5.57
C PRO A 92 -4.13 -10.14 -5.48
N GLU A 93 -4.25 -10.87 -6.59
CA GLU A 93 -4.92 -12.17 -6.63
C GLU A 93 -4.19 -13.21 -5.78
N ARG A 94 -2.87 -13.37 -5.99
CA ARG A 94 -2.07 -14.33 -5.23
C ARG A 94 -1.94 -13.95 -3.76
N LEU A 95 -1.81 -12.66 -3.44
CA LEU A 95 -1.77 -12.19 -2.06
C LEU A 95 -3.12 -12.43 -1.36
N ALA A 96 -4.25 -12.14 -2.00
CA ALA A 96 -5.59 -12.41 -1.48
C ALA A 96 -5.86 -13.91 -1.26
N LYS A 97 -5.24 -14.79 -2.05
CA LYS A 97 -5.34 -16.25 -1.89
C LYS A 97 -4.42 -16.76 -0.78
N LYS A 98 -3.12 -16.46 -0.86
CA LYS A 98 -2.09 -16.99 0.06
C LYS A 98 -2.24 -16.44 1.48
N TYR A 99 -2.52 -15.14 1.61
CA TYR A 99 -2.59 -14.44 2.89
C TYR A 99 -4.02 -14.07 3.27
N ARG A 100 -5.01 -14.74 2.67
CA ARG A 100 -6.46 -14.46 2.76
C ARG A 100 -6.94 -14.00 4.13
N ASN A 101 -6.54 -14.71 5.19
CA ASN A 101 -7.01 -14.46 6.54
C ASN A 101 -5.97 -13.80 7.47
N GLN A 102 -4.76 -13.54 6.99
CA GLN A 102 -3.73 -12.82 7.74
C GLN A 102 -4.05 -11.33 7.78
N LYS A 103 -3.75 -10.69 8.92
CA LYS A 103 -4.02 -9.28 9.17
C LYS A 103 -2.75 -8.46 8.92
N PHE A 104 -2.88 -7.36 8.21
CA PHE A 104 -1.81 -6.40 7.94
C PHE A 104 -2.20 -5.04 8.50
N LYS A 105 -1.24 -4.32 9.10
CA LYS A 105 -1.41 -2.93 9.57
C LYS A 105 -1.72 -2.04 8.36
N CYS A 106 -2.81 -1.27 8.48
CA CYS A 106 -3.26 -0.32 7.46
C CYS A 106 -3.56 1.08 8.04
N GLY A 107 -3.10 1.35 9.26
CA GLY A 107 -3.33 2.58 10.00
C GLY A 107 -2.97 2.42 11.46
N GLU A 108 -3.22 3.47 12.23
CA GLU A 108 -2.97 3.56 13.66
C GLU A 108 -4.12 4.36 14.28
N ASP A 109 -4.57 3.97 15.47
CA ASP A 109 -5.60 4.74 16.18
C ASP A 109 -5.01 5.84 17.06
N ASN A 110 -5.89 6.60 17.72
CA ASN A 110 -5.50 7.74 18.57
C ASN A 110 -4.61 7.36 19.76
N GLU A 111 -4.58 6.08 20.14
CA GLU A 111 -3.77 5.57 21.25
C GLU A 111 -2.47 4.92 20.76
N GLY A 112 -2.20 4.94 19.46
CA GLY A 112 -1.00 4.36 18.86
C GLY A 112 -1.13 2.87 18.53
N PHE A 113 -2.31 2.27 18.70
CA PHE A 113 -2.50 0.86 18.39
C PHE A 113 -2.68 0.62 16.89
N SER A 114 -2.11 -0.48 16.41
CA SER A 114 -2.20 -0.85 15.00
C SER A 114 -3.63 -1.19 14.58
N VAL A 115 -4.15 -0.45 13.61
CA VAL A 115 -5.37 -0.82 12.90
C VAL A 115 -5.00 -1.82 11.82
N LYS A 116 -5.54 -3.05 11.90
CA LYS A 116 -5.22 -4.13 10.96
C LYS A 116 -6.44 -4.66 10.21
N LEU A 117 -6.29 -4.95 8.92
CA LEU A 117 -7.30 -5.60 8.08
C LEU A 117 -6.79 -6.94 7.53
N LYS A 118 -7.70 -7.90 7.34
CA LYS A 118 -7.37 -9.14 6.63
C LYS A 118 -7.09 -8.84 5.16
N MET A 119 -6.09 -9.49 4.56
CA MET A 119 -5.72 -9.27 3.15
C MET A 119 -6.91 -9.39 2.19
N LYS A 120 -7.81 -10.36 2.40
CA LYS A 120 -9.02 -10.52 1.56
C LYS A 120 -9.93 -9.29 1.57
N TYR A 121 -10.06 -8.61 2.71
CA TYR A 121 -10.88 -7.41 2.84
C TYR A 121 -10.15 -6.21 2.24
N PHE A 122 -8.83 -6.14 2.41
CA PHE A 122 -8.03 -5.04 1.86
C PHE A 122 -7.98 -5.08 0.32
N VAL A 123 -7.83 -6.26 -0.28
CA VAL A 123 -7.88 -6.40 -1.75
C VAL A 123 -9.27 -6.08 -2.30
N HIS A 124 -10.35 -6.51 -1.62
CA HIS A 124 -11.70 -6.09 -1.98
C HIS A 124 -11.87 -4.57 -1.87
N TYR A 125 -11.37 -3.95 -0.79
CA TYR A 125 -11.37 -2.50 -0.61
C TYR A 125 -10.65 -1.78 -1.75
N MET A 126 -9.41 -2.16 -2.05
CA MET A 126 -8.59 -1.55 -3.10
C MET A 126 -9.28 -1.56 -4.47
N ASN A 127 -10.04 -2.61 -4.79
CA ASN A 127 -10.75 -2.74 -6.07
C ASN A 127 -12.09 -1.98 -6.12
N ASN A 128 -12.62 -1.53 -4.98
CA ASN A 128 -13.97 -0.96 -4.86
C ASN A 128 -13.97 0.34 -4.04
N ASN A 129 -12.93 1.17 -4.19
CA ASN A 129 -12.73 2.35 -3.37
C ASN A 129 -12.49 3.62 -4.20
N ASN A 130 -13.11 4.72 -3.79
CA ASN A 130 -12.94 6.06 -4.37
C ASN A 130 -12.48 7.10 -3.34
N ASP A 131 -11.94 6.67 -2.19
CA ASP A 131 -11.42 7.59 -1.18
C ASP A 131 -10.31 8.50 -1.74
N ASP A 132 -10.34 9.77 -1.37
CA ASP A 132 -9.34 10.78 -1.71
C ASP A 132 -7.94 10.41 -1.20
N SER A 133 -7.88 9.80 -0.02
CA SER A 133 -6.68 9.24 0.58
C SER A 133 -7.00 7.86 1.17
N PRO A 134 -6.83 6.79 0.38
CA PRO A 134 -7.20 5.44 0.79
C PRO A 134 -6.43 4.94 2.04
N LEU A 135 -7.01 4.01 2.80
CA LEU A 135 -6.26 3.15 3.73
C LEU A 135 -5.07 2.51 3.01
N TYR A 136 -3.93 2.44 3.69
CA TYR A 136 -2.67 2.00 3.08
C TYR A 136 -1.98 0.96 3.96
N ILE A 137 -1.69 -0.23 3.41
CA ILE A 137 -0.93 -1.26 4.14
C ILE A 137 0.49 -0.76 4.37
N PHE A 138 0.88 -0.70 5.65
CA PHE A 138 2.24 -0.39 6.08
C PHE A 138 2.52 -1.21 7.35
N ASP A 139 3.03 -2.43 7.16
CA ASP A 139 3.23 -3.40 8.22
C ASP A 139 4.73 -3.63 8.44
N SER A 140 5.20 -3.44 9.67
CA SER A 140 6.60 -3.65 10.07
C SER A 140 6.86 -5.02 10.71
N THR A 141 5.81 -5.83 10.91
CA THR A 141 5.82 -7.08 11.69
C THR A 141 5.69 -8.34 10.84
N PHE A 142 5.75 -8.23 9.50
CA PHE A 142 5.50 -9.35 8.58
C PHE A 142 6.61 -10.42 8.53
N GLY A 143 7.79 -10.13 9.08
CA GLY A 143 8.98 -11.00 9.09
C GLY A 143 9.27 -11.66 10.42
N GLU A 144 8.48 -11.37 11.46
CA GLU A 144 8.49 -12.04 12.77
C GLU A 144 7.53 -13.24 12.75
#